data_AF-A0A962J2Q7-F1
#
_entry.id   AF-A0A962J2Q7-F1
#
_cell.length_a   1.000
_cell.length_b   1.000
_cell.length_c   1.000
_cell.angle_alpha   90.00
_cell.angle_beta   90.00
_cell.angle_gamma   90.00
#
_symmetry.space_group_name_H-M   'P 1'
#
loop_
_entity.id
_entity.type
_entity.pdbx_description
1 polymer ?
#
loop_
_entity_poly.entity_id
_entity_poly.type
_entity_poly.pdbx_seq_one_letter_code
_entity_poly.pdbx_strand_id
1 'polypeptide(L)'
;NRFQRLSGDIDLKYDDTAPSLAVGMASGRWGALASYGARAFPGTKRLYGYSGNSFVAVVEFGERLRALSMLAGGQSNDPASPHFDDQAQPYVDRQFKEVAYYRGDVERRATATYHPGE
;
A
#
# COMPACT_ATOMS: atom_id res chain seq x y z
N ASN A 1 9.36 -5.90 12.10
CA ASN A 1 9.11 -4.75 11.21
C ASN A 1 7.71 -4.21 11.44
N ARG A 2 7.49 -2.90 11.31
CA ARG A 2 6.20 -2.25 11.50
C ARG A 2 5.85 -1.37 10.30
N PHE A 3 4.58 -1.41 9.87
CA PHE A 3 4.00 -0.38 9.01
C PHE A 3 3.28 0.63 9.89
N GLN A 4 3.58 1.90 9.73
CA GLN A 4 2.90 2.99 10.40
C GLN A 4 2.88 4.19 9.47
N ARG A 5 1.72 4.82 9.34
CA ARG A 5 1.52 6.04 8.57
C ARG A 5 0.68 6.97 9.44
N LEU A 6 1.30 7.99 10.01
CA LEU A 6 0.63 8.93 10.93
C LEU A 6 0.15 10.20 10.22
N SER A 7 0.74 10.54 9.08
CA SER A 7 0.45 11.75 8.31
C SER A 7 0.63 11.53 6.81
N GLY A 8 0.26 12.54 6.02
CA GLY A 8 0.50 12.62 4.58
C GLY A 8 1.89 13.11 4.19
N ASP A 9 2.77 13.33 5.17
CA ASP A 9 4.07 13.96 4.95
C ASP A 9 4.99 13.05 4.14
N ILE A 10 5.85 13.68 3.33
CA ILE A 10 6.92 12.96 2.62
C ILE A 10 7.93 12.40 3.64
N ASP A 11 8.33 13.23 4.60
CA ASP A 11 9.24 12.86 5.70
C ASP A 11 8.46 12.37 6.92
N LEU A 12 7.90 11.17 6.81
CA LEU A 12 7.11 10.54 7.87
C LEU A 12 7.86 10.47 9.20
N LYS A 13 7.14 10.81 10.28
CA LYS A 13 7.55 10.57 11.66
C LYS A 13 6.91 9.29 12.18
N TYR A 14 7.58 8.66 13.13
CA TYR A 14 7.18 7.39 13.71
C TYR A 14 7.11 7.50 15.22
N ASP A 15 6.17 6.77 15.82
CA ASP A 15 5.93 6.77 17.25
C ASP A 15 5.60 5.35 17.72
N ASP A 16 6.40 4.84 18.65
CA ASP A 16 6.22 3.51 19.24
C ASP A 16 4.94 3.35 20.06
N THR A 17 4.38 4.46 20.54
CA THR A 17 3.14 4.49 21.31
C THR A 17 1.90 4.51 20.42
N ALA A 18 2.04 4.98 19.18
CA ALA A 18 0.96 5.01 18.22
C ALA A 18 0.69 3.63 17.57
N PRO A 19 -0.54 3.39 17.07
CA PRO A 19 -0.87 2.16 16.36
C PRO A 19 0.04 1.92 15.17
N SER A 20 0.29 0.64 14.89
CA SER A 20 1.06 0.20 13.73
C SER A 20 0.69 -1.25 13.40
N LEU A 21 0.98 -1.70 12.19
CA LEU A 21 0.77 -3.09 11.76
C LEU A 21 2.08 -3.87 11.86
N ALA A 22 2.00 -5.13 12.31
CA ALA A 22 3.15 -6.03 12.30
C ALA A 22 3.42 -6.48 10.86
N VAL A 23 4.65 -6.31 10.37
CA VAL A 23 5.01 -6.72 9.01
C VAL A 23 5.96 -7.92 9.09
N GLY A 24 5.51 -9.06 8.54
CA GLY A 24 6.27 -10.33 8.51
C GLY A 24 7.23 -10.49 7.33
N MET A 25 7.36 -9.47 6.47
CA MET A 25 8.24 -9.49 5.30
C MET A 25 9.68 -9.07 5.66
N ALA A 26 10.65 -9.62 4.94
CA ALA A 26 12.08 -9.36 5.12
C ALA A 26 12.61 -8.36 4.09
N SER A 27 13.78 -7.76 4.35
CA SER A 27 14.42 -6.85 3.40
C SER A 27 15.04 -7.60 2.22
N GLY A 28 15.01 -7.01 1.03
CA GLY A 28 15.76 -7.48 -0.13
C GLY A 28 17.27 -7.53 0.07
N ARG A 29 17.82 -6.83 1.07
CA ARG A 29 19.23 -6.98 1.50
C ARG A 29 19.57 -8.42 1.93
N TRP A 30 18.57 -9.20 2.31
CA TRP A 30 18.69 -10.61 2.67
C TRP A 30 18.20 -11.56 1.57
N GLY A 31 18.01 -11.07 0.34
CA GLY A 31 17.51 -11.86 -0.80
C GLY A 31 16.00 -12.00 -0.88
N ALA A 32 15.22 -11.27 -0.08
CA ALA A 32 13.75 -11.31 -0.17
C ALA A 32 13.24 -10.61 -1.44
N LEU A 33 12.45 -11.32 -2.25
CA LEU A 33 11.80 -10.76 -3.44
C LEU A 33 10.64 -9.82 -3.08
N ALA A 34 9.81 -10.22 -2.10
CA ALA A 34 8.83 -9.35 -1.44
C ALA A 34 9.55 -8.52 -0.36
N SER A 35 10.28 -7.50 -0.81
CA SER A 35 11.19 -6.71 0.01
C SER A 35 10.43 -5.72 0.88
N TYR A 36 10.73 -5.75 2.18
CA TYR A 36 10.33 -4.76 3.17
C TYR A 36 11.56 -4.27 3.95
N GLY A 37 12.12 -3.15 3.53
CA GLY A 37 13.23 -2.49 4.19
C GLY A 37 12.73 -1.70 5.40
N ALA A 38 13.19 -2.07 6.59
CA ALA A 38 12.83 -1.39 7.84
C ALA A 38 14.09 -0.99 8.62
N ARG A 39 13.99 0.13 9.36
CA ARG A 39 15.05 0.62 10.25
C ARG A 39 14.45 1.32 11.46
N ALA A 40 15.26 1.53 12.49
CA ALA A 40 14.91 2.45 13.56
C ALA A 40 15.01 3.89 13.04
N PHE A 41 14.10 4.73 13.51
CA PHE A 41 14.11 6.18 13.31
C PHE A 41 14.44 6.90 14.63
N PRO A 42 14.85 8.18 14.60
CA PRO A 42 15.13 8.93 15.83
C PRO A 42 13.99 8.83 16.84
N GLY A 43 14.31 8.45 18.08
CA GLY A 43 13.32 8.30 19.17
C GLY A 43 12.52 7.00 19.17
N THR A 44 12.76 6.06 18.24
CA THR A 44 12.02 4.79 18.18
C THR A 44 12.91 3.60 18.56
N LYS A 45 12.32 2.61 19.22
CA LYS A 45 12.90 1.29 19.49
C LYS A 45 12.49 0.26 18.44
N ARG A 46 11.31 0.42 17.83
CA ARG A 46 10.82 -0.48 16.77
C ARG A 46 11.41 -0.11 15.41
N LEU A 47 11.43 -1.08 14.50
CA LEU A 47 11.83 -0.89 13.11
C LEU A 47 10.61 -0.59 12.24
N TYR A 48 10.61 0.55 11.55
CA TYR A 48 9.55 0.97 10.64
C TYR A 48 9.98 0.87 9.18
N GLY A 49 9.05 0.47 8.32
CA GLY A 49 9.28 0.38 6.87
C GLY A 49 9.60 1.75 6.27
N TYR A 50 10.61 1.79 5.40
CA TYR A 50 11.03 3.01 4.70
C TYR A 50 11.32 2.79 3.21
N SER A 51 11.43 1.53 2.79
CA SER A 51 11.66 1.15 1.39
C SER A 51 11.21 -0.29 1.16
N GLY A 52 11.10 -0.70 -0.10
CA GLY A 52 10.63 -2.03 -0.47
C GLY A 52 9.61 -1.95 -1.61
N ASN A 53 8.89 -3.05 -1.82
CA ASN A 53 7.80 -3.06 -2.79
C ASN A 53 6.62 -2.24 -2.24
N SER A 54 6.36 -1.09 -2.86
CA SER A 54 5.22 -0.22 -2.54
C SER A 54 3.99 -0.60 -3.35
N PHE A 55 4.16 -0.80 -4.66
CA PHE A 55 3.13 -1.28 -5.57
C PHE A 55 3.59 -2.57 -6.25
N VAL A 56 2.69 -3.55 -6.31
CA VAL A 56 2.94 -4.83 -7.00
C VAL A 56 1.73 -5.12 -7.88
N ALA A 57 1.99 -5.55 -9.11
CA ALA A 57 0.97 -6.05 -10.01
C ALA A 57 1.41 -7.37 -10.64
N VAL A 58 0.44 -8.26 -10.85
CA VAL A 58 0.59 -9.50 -11.62
C VAL A 58 -0.38 -9.42 -12.77
N VAL A 59 0.10 -9.62 -14.00
CA VAL A 59 -0.71 -9.48 -15.21
C VAL A 59 -0.60 -10.74 -16.04
N GLU A 60 -1.76 -11.29 -16.40
CA GLU A 60 -1.92 -12.43 -17.30
C GLU A 60 -2.41 -11.92 -18.65
N PHE A 61 -1.65 -12.22 -19.71
CA PHE A 61 -1.96 -11.85 -21.09
C PHE A 61 -2.59 -13.05 -21.82
N GLY A 62 -3.92 -13.17 -21.71
CA GLY A 62 -4.74 -14.09 -22.53
C GLY A 62 -5.62 -13.34 -23.52
N GLU A 63 -6.61 -14.01 -24.11
CA GLU A 63 -7.64 -13.38 -24.95
C GLU A 63 -8.35 -12.22 -24.22
N ARG A 64 -8.51 -12.36 -22.90
CA ARG A 64 -8.93 -11.29 -22.00
C ARG A 64 -7.87 -11.12 -20.89
N LEU A 65 -7.43 -9.89 -20.66
CA LEU A 65 -6.45 -9.56 -19.63
C LEU A 65 -7.02 -9.77 -18.24
N ARG A 66 -6.24 -10.39 -17.37
CA ARG A 66 -6.52 -10.46 -15.93
C ARG A 66 -5.35 -9.85 -15.18
N ALA A 67 -5.64 -8.98 -14.22
CA ALA A 67 -4.62 -8.34 -13.42
C ALA A 67 -5.00 -8.30 -11.94
N LEU A 68 -4.01 -8.55 -11.11
CA LEU A 68 -4.07 -8.44 -9.66
C LEU A 68 -3.11 -7.34 -9.22
N SER A 69 -3.47 -6.59 -8.20
CA SER A 69 -2.63 -5.52 -7.63
C SER A 69 -2.63 -5.53 -6.12
N MET A 70 -1.59 -4.95 -5.54
CA MET A 70 -1.46 -4.70 -4.11
C MET A 70 -0.67 -3.41 -3.92
N LEU A 71 -1.06 -2.61 -2.93
CA LEU A 71 -0.44 -1.32 -2.62
C LEU A 71 -0.16 -1.23 -1.11
N ALA A 72 1.03 -0.79 -0.75
CA ALA A 72 1.37 -0.44 0.61
C ALA A 72 0.64 0.85 1.02
N GLY A 73 -0.20 0.79 2.06
CA GLY A 73 -0.89 1.96 2.60
C GLY A 73 -2.23 2.22 1.91
N GLY A 74 -2.34 3.32 1.16
CA GLY A 74 -3.61 3.76 0.55
C GLY A 74 -3.36 4.78 -0.57
N GLN A 75 -4.39 5.08 -1.33
CA GLN A 75 -4.31 5.94 -2.53
C GLN A 75 -4.45 7.45 -2.25
N SER A 76 -4.68 7.84 -0.99
CA SER A 76 -4.71 9.24 -0.57
C SER A 76 -3.53 9.56 0.35
N ASN A 77 -3.07 10.81 0.33
CA ASN A 77 -2.16 11.35 1.34
C ASN A 77 -2.89 12.13 2.44
N ASP A 78 -4.19 12.39 2.30
CA ASP A 78 -4.98 13.06 3.33
C ASP A 78 -5.32 12.08 4.46
N PRO A 79 -4.86 12.30 5.71
CA PRO A 79 -5.19 11.45 6.86
C PRO A 79 -6.69 11.34 7.17
N ALA A 80 -7.50 12.29 6.71
CA ALA A 80 -8.95 12.22 6.87
C ALA A 80 -9.64 11.38 5.78
N SER A 81 -8.92 10.99 4.73
CA SER A 81 -9.47 10.19 3.64
C SER A 81 -9.68 8.74 4.07
N PRO A 82 -10.81 8.10 3.69
CA PRO A 82 -10.97 6.66 3.88
C PRO A 82 -9.95 5.83 3.09
N HIS A 83 -9.22 6.44 2.15
CA HIS A 83 -8.20 5.79 1.33
C HIS A 83 -6.77 6.14 1.77
N PHE A 84 -6.58 6.60 3.00
CA PHE A 84 -5.27 6.95 3.53
C PHE A 84 -4.38 5.72 3.80
N ASP A 85 -4.92 4.68 4.44
CA ASP A 85 -4.21 3.45 4.79
C ASP A 85 -5.05 2.18 4.68
N ASP A 86 -6.17 2.25 3.95
CA ASP A 86 -7.16 1.17 3.77
C ASP A 86 -6.62 -0.12 3.14
N GLN A 87 -5.46 -0.07 2.49
CA GLN A 87 -4.78 -1.22 1.89
C GLN A 87 -3.56 -1.69 2.71
N ALA A 88 -3.23 -1.04 3.82
CA ALA A 88 -2.09 -1.40 4.64
C ALA A 88 -2.20 -2.83 5.22
N GLN A 89 -3.38 -3.21 5.72
CA GLN A 89 -3.61 -4.56 6.24
C GLN A 89 -3.62 -5.62 5.12
N PRO A 90 -4.36 -5.45 4.00
CA PRO A 90 -4.23 -6.33 2.84
C PRO A 90 -2.78 -6.49 2.36
N TYR A 91 -1.99 -5.43 2.35
CA TYR A 91 -0.57 -5.47 2.01
C TYR A 91 0.25 -6.34 2.97
N VAL A 92 0.05 -6.18 4.28
CA VAL A 92 0.68 -7.00 5.32
C VAL A 92 0.32 -8.47 5.15
N ASP A 93 -0.93 -8.75 4.82
CA ASP A 93 -1.45 -10.10 4.64
C ASP A 93 -1.10 -10.70 3.27
N ARG A 94 -0.53 -9.89 2.36
CA ARG A 94 -0.20 -10.25 0.97
C ARG A 94 -1.44 -10.60 0.14
N GLN A 95 -2.54 -9.91 0.41
CA GLN A 95 -3.81 -10.06 -0.28
C GLN A 95 -3.88 -9.14 -1.50
N PHE A 96 -3.98 -9.75 -2.67
CA PHE A 96 -4.16 -9.02 -3.91
C PHE A 96 -5.63 -8.68 -4.15
N LYS A 97 -5.86 -7.52 -4.77
CA LYS A 97 -7.16 -7.13 -5.32
C LYS A 97 -7.17 -7.24 -6.84
N GLU A 98 -8.32 -7.57 -7.43
CA GLU A 98 -8.49 -7.52 -8.87
C GLU A 98 -8.43 -6.08 -9.39
N VAL A 99 -7.66 -5.86 -10.45
CA VAL A 99 -7.62 -4.59 -11.17
C VAL A 99 -8.83 -4.50 -12.10
N ALA A 100 -9.60 -3.41 -11.98
CA ALA A 100 -10.64 -3.08 -12.94
C ALA A 100 -9.97 -2.49 -14.19
N TYR A 101 -9.70 -3.33 -15.19
CA TYR A 101 -9.02 -2.92 -16.42
C TYR A 101 -10.00 -2.50 -17.52
N TYR A 102 -11.07 -3.26 -17.72
CA TYR A 102 -12.05 -2.94 -18.75
C TYR A 102 -13.04 -1.90 -18.26
N ARG A 103 -13.52 -1.04 -19.17
CA ARG A 103 -14.47 0.03 -18.88
C ARG A 103 -15.65 -0.42 -18.03
N GLY A 104 -16.31 -1.52 -18.40
CA GLY A 104 -17.44 -2.03 -17.63
C GLY A 104 -17.07 -2.45 -16.20
N ASP A 105 -15.84 -2.89 -15.95
CA ASP A 105 -15.36 -3.23 -14.60
C ASP A 105 -15.11 -1.96 -13.77
N VAL A 106 -14.60 -0.91 -14.41
CA VAL A 106 -14.40 0.42 -13.80
C VAL A 106 -15.75 1.04 -13.43
N GLU A 107 -16.69 1.09 -14.39
CA GLU A 107 -18.02 1.67 -14.19
C GLU A 107 -18.80 0.95 -13.09
N ARG A 108 -18.73 -0.38 -13.00
CA ARG A 108 -19.38 -1.15 -11.92
C ARG A 108 -18.79 -0.89 -10.53
N ARG A 109 -17.54 -0.46 -10.43
CA ARG A 109 -16.84 -0.22 -9.15
C ARG A 109 -16.69 1.27 -8.82
N ALA A 110 -17.16 2.16 -9.69
CA ALA A 110 -17.01 3.60 -9.51
C ALA A 110 -17.80 4.08 -8.28
N THR A 111 -17.12 4.82 -7.41
CA THR A 111 -17.74 5.52 -6.25
C THR A 111 -18.01 6.99 -6.56
N ALA A 112 -17.31 7.55 -7.56
CA ALA A 112 -17.50 8.88 -8.09
C ALA A 112 -17.19 8.89 -9.58
N THR A 113 -17.77 9.84 -10.32
CA THR A 113 -17.46 10.08 -11.73
C THR A 113 -17.24 11.58 -11.92
N TYR A 114 -16.19 11.93 -12.66
CA TYR A 114 -15.82 13.32 -12.93
C TYR A 114 -16.14 13.67 -14.38
N HIS A 115 -16.87 14.77 -14.57
CA HIS A 115 -17.19 15.34 -15.88
C HIS A 115 -16.54 16.73 -15.96
N PRO A 116 -15.37 16.85 -16.60
CA PRO A 116 -14.69 18.14 -16.69
C PRO A 116 -15.57 19.20 -17.36
N GLY A 117 -15.84 20.31 -16.66
CA GLY A 117 -16.61 21.44 -17.19
C GLY A 117 -18.11 21.40 -16.91
N GLU A 118 -18.61 20.35 -16.27
CA GLU A 118 -19.89 20.32 -15.56
C GLU A 118 -19.68 20.61 -14.06
#